data_AF-A0A1I7RWR2-F1
#
_entry.id   AF-A0A1I7RWR2-F1
#
_cell.length_a   1.000
_cell.length_b   1.000
_cell.length_c   1.000
_cell.angle_alpha   90.00
_cell.angle_beta   90.00
_cell.angle_gamma   90.00
#
_symmetry.space_group_name_H-M   'P 1'
#
loop_
_entity.id
_entity.type
_entity.pdbx_description
1 polymer ?
#
loop_
_entity_poly.entity_id
_entity_poly.type
_entity_poly.pdbx_seq_one_letter_code
_entity_poly.pdbx_strand_id
1 'polypeptide(L)'
;MAETIRQYCIQLAEAEEEGDFDKILEITDTLLESDLEQAKSLPLLQCKLTALLQTGQLDEALKFINRHGEEKLGDTVAARAYIYYRQNKNDEAFKTLEDADPEDLAALELKGQLYYRVEKYPEAYEIYKKLCREVGDDYDDLRRANMLAVLAQAQWSGQKKTEPSTSGADTYEQLYNLACHQAACEKFDDARKTLDKAIKQCREQMTEEGSTAGEIDDEVAVFLVQKAYILHATGNVAEAIDLYKQVQDLKPSDSNVRKVLAANLAPFKNKYLLRRALKKEGIDKVEHQEIVTGKLRKRKRKVKLPKNYDPNATPDPERWIPKTERSTFKSKKVHKKFKDRDVGRGTQGASNVNTANIDYTTGGPKESPKPSPSPAQPGPRKQQKGKKKKR
;
A
#
# COMPACT_ATOMS: atom_id res chain seq x y z
N MET A 1 -2.80 48.43 16.01
CA MET A 1 -2.07 47.89 14.84
C MET A 1 -1.01 46.89 15.29
N ALA A 2 0.01 47.26 16.09
CA ALA A 2 0.98 46.30 16.65
C ALA A 2 0.34 45.23 17.58
N GLU A 3 -0.64 45.63 18.40
CA GLU A 3 -1.41 44.71 19.27
C GLU A 3 -2.11 43.59 18.45
N THR A 4 -2.65 43.96 17.29
CA THR A 4 -3.41 43.06 16.41
C THR A 4 -2.50 42.04 15.72
N ILE A 5 -1.31 42.46 15.26
CA ILE A 5 -0.31 41.54 14.68
C ILE A 5 0.15 40.52 15.73
N ARG A 6 0.42 41.00 16.95
CA ARG A 6 0.85 40.13 18.05
C ARG A 6 -0.21 39.07 18.37
N GLN A 7 -1.48 39.43 18.33
CA GLN A 7 -2.59 38.48 18.51
C GLN A 7 -2.61 37.42 17.41
N TYR A 8 -2.49 37.80 16.14
CA TYR A 8 -2.43 36.82 15.05
C TYR A 8 -1.20 35.93 15.11
N CYS A 9 -0.03 36.44 15.51
CA CYS A 9 1.16 35.60 15.69
C CYS A 9 0.98 34.58 16.82
N ILE A 10 0.28 34.93 17.90
CA ILE A 10 -0.04 33.99 18.99
C ILE A 10 -0.99 32.91 18.48
N GLN A 11 -2.08 33.31 17.79
CA GLN A 11 -3.04 32.36 17.23
C GLN A 11 -2.42 31.45 16.18
N LEU A 12 -1.46 31.96 15.39
CA LEU A 12 -0.71 31.16 14.43
C LEU A 12 0.12 30.08 15.13
N ALA A 13 0.86 30.46 16.19
CA ALA A 13 1.65 29.50 16.96
C ALA A 13 0.78 28.44 17.65
N GLU A 14 -0.38 28.84 18.18
CA GLU A 14 -1.36 27.90 18.74
C GLU A 14 -1.89 26.93 17.67
N ALA A 15 -2.24 27.45 16.49
CA ALA A 15 -2.72 26.61 15.38
C ALA A 15 -1.64 25.67 14.84
N GLU A 16 -0.36 26.08 14.83
CA GLU A 16 0.78 25.23 14.50
C GLU A 16 0.97 24.09 15.51
N GLU A 17 0.82 24.36 16.81
CA GLU A 17 0.90 23.34 17.87
C GLU A 17 -0.27 22.35 17.80
N GLU A 18 -1.46 22.84 17.44
CA GLU A 18 -2.68 22.04 17.25
C GLU A 18 -2.68 21.26 15.91
N GLY A 19 -1.82 21.62 14.96
CA GLY A 19 -1.84 21.09 13.59
C GLY A 19 -3.09 21.51 12.79
N ASP A 20 -3.73 22.61 13.16
CA ASP A 20 -4.94 23.13 12.50
C ASP A 20 -4.56 23.95 11.25
N PHE A 21 -4.23 23.25 10.18
CA PHE A 21 -3.77 23.87 8.93
C PHE A 21 -4.83 24.75 8.25
N ASP A 22 -6.12 24.48 8.44
CA ASP A 22 -7.18 25.33 7.89
C ASP A 22 -7.20 26.70 8.60
N LYS A 23 -7.04 26.71 9.92
CA LYS A 23 -6.90 27.95 10.70
C LYS A 23 -5.60 28.69 10.40
N ILE A 24 -4.50 27.97 10.17
CA ILE A 24 -3.23 28.59 9.72
C ILE A 24 -3.44 29.30 8.37
N LEU A 25 -4.17 28.70 7.43
CA LEU A 25 -4.49 29.36 6.16
C LEU A 25 -5.29 30.64 6.36
N GLU A 26 -6.34 30.61 7.17
CA GLU A 26 -7.17 31.79 7.47
C GLU A 26 -6.34 32.95 8.06
N ILE A 27 -5.49 32.63 9.04
CA ILE A 27 -4.62 33.62 9.71
C ILE A 27 -3.59 34.17 8.73
N THR A 28 -2.94 33.31 7.95
CA THR A 28 -1.90 33.73 7.00
C THR A 28 -2.48 34.54 5.84
N ASP A 29 -3.68 34.22 5.34
CA ASP A 29 -4.40 35.02 4.35
C ASP A 29 -4.67 36.43 4.88
N THR A 30 -5.24 36.51 6.08
CA THR A 30 -5.54 37.80 6.73
C THR A 30 -4.29 38.65 6.93
N LEU A 31 -3.19 38.05 7.37
CA LEU A 31 -1.92 38.74 7.60
C LEU A 31 -1.27 39.21 6.29
N LEU A 32 -1.32 38.39 5.22
CA LEU A 32 -0.69 38.72 3.93
C LEU A 32 -1.48 39.78 3.14
N GLU A 33 -2.79 39.88 3.35
CA GLU A 33 -3.64 40.92 2.79
C GLU A 33 -3.46 42.29 3.48
N SER A 34 -2.91 42.30 4.69
CA SER A 34 -2.65 43.55 5.40
C SER A 34 -1.53 44.38 4.73
N ASP A 35 -1.61 45.71 4.85
CA ASP A 35 -0.59 46.66 4.36
C ASP A 35 0.73 46.59 5.16
N LEU A 36 0.84 45.64 6.08
CA LEU A 36 1.99 45.50 6.97
C LEU A 36 3.10 44.76 6.23
N GLU A 37 4.12 45.50 5.81
CA GLU A 37 5.28 44.94 5.11
C GLU A 37 6.00 43.86 5.95
N GLN A 38 5.97 44.01 7.28
CA GLN A 38 6.45 43.03 8.27
C GLN A 38 5.66 41.72 8.28
N ALA A 39 4.40 41.73 7.82
CA ALA A 39 3.58 40.52 7.69
C ALA A 39 3.97 39.69 6.46
N LYS A 40 4.72 40.23 5.49
CA LYS A 40 5.16 39.48 4.30
C LYS A 40 6.55 38.85 4.49
N SER A 41 6.84 38.45 5.72
CA SER A 41 8.12 37.84 6.08
C SER A 41 8.24 36.42 5.52
N LEU A 42 9.47 35.98 5.26
CA LEU A 42 9.77 34.62 4.79
C LEU A 42 9.09 33.54 5.65
N PRO A 43 9.15 33.58 7.00
CA PRO A 43 8.47 32.58 7.83
C PRO A 43 6.96 32.53 7.59
N LEU A 44 6.26 33.65 7.47
CA LEU A 44 4.81 33.62 7.24
C LEU A 44 4.46 33.03 5.87
N LEU A 45 5.24 33.38 4.84
CA LEU A 45 5.06 32.82 3.50
C LEU A 45 5.31 31.30 3.52
N GLN A 46 6.33 30.84 4.24
CA GLN A 46 6.59 29.42 4.45
C GLN A 46 5.45 28.74 5.21
N CYS A 47 4.92 29.33 6.29
CA CYS A 47 3.78 28.80 7.04
C CYS A 47 2.53 28.63 6.15
N LYS A 48 2.26 29.61 5.28
CA LYS A 48 1.16 29.49 4.33
C LYS A 48 1.40 28.39 3.31
N LEU A 49 2.59 28.34 2.71
CA LEU A 49 2.94 27.28 1.77
C LEU A 49 2.78 25.91 2.43
N THR A 50 3.26 25.78 3.66
CA THR A 50 3.07 24.62 4.52
C THR A 50 1.59 24.25 4.59
N ALA A 51 0.75 25.12 5.13
CA ALA A 51 -0.65 24.80 5.30
C ALA A 51 -1.37 24.47 3.98
N LEU A 52 -0.99 25.07 2.84
CA LEU A 52 -1.53 24.70 1.52
C LEU A 52 -1.16 23.25 1.12
N LEU A 53 0.05 22.79 1.44
CA LEU A 53 0.48 21.42 1.15
C LEU A 53 -0.23 20.38 2.03
N GLN A 54 -0.40 20.66 3.32
CA GLN A 54 -1.05 19.74 4.27
C GLN A 54 -2.55 19.62 4.03
N THR A 55 -3.21 20.73 3.71
CA THR A 55 -4.64 20.73 3.31
C THR A 55 -4.85 20.17 1.89
N GLY A 56 -3.78 19.84 1.16
CA GLY A 56 -3.86 19.26 -0.16
C GLY A 56 -4.30 20.26 -1.25
N GLN A 57 -4.21 21.56 -0.99
CA GLN A 57 -4.51 22.63 -1.95
C GLN A 57 -3.33 22.84 -2.92
N LEU A 58 -2.98 21.78 -3.65
CA LEU A 58 -1.74 21.67 -4.44
C LEU A 58 -1.63 22.71 -5.56
N ASP A 59 -2.74 23.01 -6.25
CA ASP A 59 -2.75 23.98 -7.35
C ASP A 59 -2.55 25.41 -6.82
N GLU A 60 -3.14 25.74 -5.67
CA GLU A 60 -2.93 27.03 -5.01
C GLU A 60 -1.52 27.15 -4.44
N ALA A 61 -0.97 26.07 -3.87
CA ALA A 61 0.43 26.02 -3.45
C ALA A 61 1.39 26.32 -4.63
N LEU A 62 1.14 25.72 -5.80
CA LEU A 62 1.98 25.97 -6.98
C LEU A 62 1.85 27.40 -7.50
N LYS A 63 0.63 27.96 -7.55
CA LYS A 63 0.40 29.37 -7.89
C LYS A 63 1.09 30.29 -6.90
N PHE A 64 1.06 29.95 -5.62
CA PHE A 64 1.70 30.71 -4.55
C PHE A 64 3.22 30.74 -4.69
N ILE A 65 3.84 29.58 -4.94
CA ILE A 65 5.28 29.48 -5.26
C ILE A 65 5.63 30.36 -6.47
N ASN A 66 4.87 30.23 -7.57
CA ASN A 66 5.13 31.00 -8.80
C ASN A 66 4.95 32.51 -8.62
N ARG A 67 4.05 32.95 -7.74
CA ARG A 67 3.78 34.37 -7.47
C ARG A 67 4.89 35.03 -6.67
N HIS A 68 5.39 34.35 -5.64
CA HIS A 68 6.36 34.93 -4.71
C HIS A 68 7.81 34.69 -5.12
N GLY A 69 8.09 33.60 -5.84
CA GLY A 69 9.42 33.24 -6.30
C GLY A 69 10.38 32.85 -5.17
N GLU A 70 11.55 32.35 -5.54
CA GLU A 70 12.57 31.86 -4.60
C GLU A 70 13.19 32.98 -3.76
N GLU A 71 13.23 34.22 -4.28
CA GLU A 71 13.72 35.39 -3.53
C GLU A 71 12.96 35.61 -2.22
N LYS A 72 11.64 35.33 -2.21
CA LYS A 72 10.77 35.56 -1.04
C LYS A 72 10.43 34.30 -0.25
N LEU A 73 10.46 33.13 -0.90
CA LEU A 73 10.09 31.84 -0.28
C LEU A 73 11.30 30.98 0.10
N GLY A 74 12.51 31.35 -0.33
CA GLY A 74 13.68 30.51 -0.20
C GLY A 74 13.63 29.33 -1.19
N ASP A 75 14.38 28.28 -0.87
CA ASP A 75 14.36 27.05 -1.65
C ASP A 75 12.99 26.37 -1.55
N THR A 76 12.37 26.15 -2.71
CA THR A 76 11.06 25.51 -2.84
C THR A 76 11.11 24.27 -3.72
N VAL A 77 12.30 23.77 -4.08
CA VAL A 77 12.48 22.65 -5.00
C VAL A 77 11.76 21.40 -4.49
N ALA A 78 11.99 21.01 -3.23
CA ALA A 78 11.34 19.85 -2.62
C ALA A 78 9.81 20.00 -2.57
N ALA A 79 9.32 21.18 -2.17
CA ALA A 79 7.88 21.48 -2.12
C ALA A 79 7.22 21.42 -3.52
N ARG A 80 7.88 22.00 -4.54
CA ARG A 80 7.42 21.99 -5.93
C ARG A 80 7.40 20.57 -6.51
N ALA A 81 8.45 19.78 -6.25
CA ALA A 81 8.52 18.38 -6.64
C ALA A 81 7.42 17.55 -5.94
N TYR A 82 7.17 17.81 -4.65
CA TYR A 82 6.11 17.14 -3.90
C TYR A 82 4.71 17.45 -4.47
N ILE A 83 4.45 18.69 -4.88
CA ILE A 83 3.21 19.04 -5.58
C ILE A 83 3.05 18.20 -6.85
N TYR A 84 4.06 18.14 -7.70
CA TYR A 84 4.00 17.32 -8.93
C TYR A 84 3.83 15.83 -8.62
N TYR A 85 4.52 15.32 -7.61
CA TYR A 85 4.38 13.94 -7.14
C TYR A 85 2.93 13.64 -6.70
N ARG A 86 2.31 14.52 -5.91
CA ARG A 86 0.92 14.36 -5.46
C ARG A 86 -0.09 14.49 -6.60
N GLN A 87 0.25 15.24 -7.65
CA GLN A 87 -0.52 15.31 -8.91
C GLN A 87 -0.27 14.13 -9.87
N ASN A 88 0.54 13.14 -9.47
CA ASN A 88 0.97 12.01 -10.31
C ASN A 88 1.72 12.43 -11.59
N LYS A 89 2.32 13.62 -11.59
CA LYS A 89 3.20 14.17 -12.63
C LYS A 89 4.65 13.79 -12.33
N ASN A 90 4.93 12.49 -12.46
CA ASN A 90 6.19 11.92 -11.96
C ASN A 90 7.42 12.42 -12.73
N ASP A 91 7.31 12.68 -14.04
CA ASP A 91 8.41 13.18 -14.86
C ASP A 91 8.78 14.62 -14.47
N GLU A 92 7.77 15.48 -14.23
CA GLU A 92 7.95 16.84 -13.74
C GLU A 92 8.53 16.87 -12.33
N ALA A 93 8.12 15.95 -11.47
CA ALA A 93 8.67 15.79 -10.13
C ALA A 93 10.15 15.40 -10.18
N PHE A 94 10.52 14.40 -11.01
CA PHE A 94 11.91 14.02 -11.20
C PHE A 94 12.76 15.16 -11.75
N LYS A 95 12.27 15.85 -12.77
CA LYS A 95 12.96 16.99 -13.36
C LYS A 95 13.18 18.11 -12.35
N THR A 96 12.18 18.38 -11.51
CA THR A 96 12.31 19.40 -10.45
C THR A 96 13.38 19.00 -9.43
N LEU A 97 13.46 17.70 -9.07
CA LEU A 97 14.48 17.19 -8.14
C LEU A 97 15.90 17.12 -8.73
N GLU A 98 16.11 17.41 -10.02
CA GLU A 98 17.45 17.57 -10.59
C GLU A 98 18.14 18.84 -10.08
N ASP A 99 17.36 19.85 -9.72
CA ASP A 99 17.82 21.14 -9.19
C ASP A 99 18.00 21.13 -7.65
N ALA A 100 17.65 20.03 -6.98
CA ALA A 100 17.73 19.92 -5.52
C ALA A 100 19.17 19.73 -5.03
N ASP A 101 19.47 20.21 -3.82
CA ASP A 101 20.71 19.86 -3.12
C ASP A 101 20.80 18.32 -2.96
N PRO A 102 21.87 17.67 -3.43
CA PRO A 102 22.05 16.22 -3.25
C PRO A 102 22.04 15.72 -1.81
N GLU A 103 22.28 16.60 -0.84
CA GLU A 103 22.23 16.30 0.60
C GLU A 103 20.94 16.76 1.28
N ASP A 104 19.99 17.37 0.54
CA ASP A 104 18.65 17.64 1.06
C ASP A 104 17.93 16.30 1.30
N LEU A 105 17.74 15.99 2.58
CA LEU A 105 17.12 14.75 3.05
C LEU A 105 15.65 14.63 2.59
N ALA A 106 14.90 15.73 2.56
CA ALA A 106 13.51 15.73 2.12
C ALA A 106 13.41 15.49 0.61
N ALA A 107 14.30 16.10 -0.18
CA ALA A 107 14.40 15.84 -1.60
C ALA A 107 14.81 14.39 -1.90
N LEU A 108 15.77 13.84 -1.15
CA LEU A 108 16.18 12.44 -1.25
C LEU A 108 15.03 11.49 -0.92
N GLU A 109 14.30 11.72 0.16
CA GLU A 109 13.17 10.90 0.57
C GLU A 109 12.08 10.86 -0.51
N LEU A 110 11.70 12.03 -1.06
CA LEU A 110 10.76 12.12 -2.17
C LEU A 110 11.27 11.39 -3.43
N LYS A 111 12.57 11.50 -3.73
CA LYS A 111 13.21 10.79 -4.84
C LYS A 111 13.14 9.28 -4.68
N GLY A 112 13.33 8.77 -3.46
CA GLY A 112 13.15 7.35 -3.13
C GLY A 112 11.73 6.86 -3.40
N GLN A 113 10.73 7.64 -2.97
CA GLN A 113 9.31 7.34 -3.23
C GLN A 113 8.97 7.36 -4.72
N LEU A 114 9.50 8.34 -5.47
CA LEU A 114 9.34 8.43 -6.91
C LEU A 114 9.96 7.22 -7.62
N TYR A 115 11.17 6.81 -7.25
CA TYR A 115 11.80 5.62 -7.81
C TYR A 115 10.99 4.35 -7.54
N TYR A 116 10.42 4.20 -6.33
CA TYR A 116 9.51 3.11 -6.02
C TYR A 116 8.27 3.12 -6.94
N ARG A 117 7.67 4.30 -7.16
CA ARG A 117 6.48 4.47 -8.00
C ARG A 117 6.74 4.13 -9.47
N VAL A 118 7.92 4.44 -10.00
CA VAL A 118 8.30 4.11 -11.39
C VAL A 118 9.03 2.76 -11.51
N GLU A 119 8.92 1.91 -10.48
CA GLU A 119 9.44 0.53 -10.45
C GLU A 119 10.97 0.43 -10.63
N LYS A 120 11.69 1.49 -10.24
CA LYS A 120 13.17 1.53 -10.16
C LYS A 120 13.61 1.18 -8.74
N TYR A 121 13.32 -0.06 -8.34
CA TYR A 121 13.51 -0.50 -6.96
C TYR A 121 14.97 -0.48 -6.48
N PRO A 122 15.98 -0.86 -7.30
CA PRO A 122 17.37 -0.77 -6.86
C PRO A 122 17.81 0.66 -6.52
N GLU A 123 17.36 1.64 -7.30
CA GLU A 123 17.64 3.06 -7.06
C GLU A 123 16.92 3.56 -5.81
N ALA A 124 15.66 3.17 -5.60
CA ALA A 124 14.92 3.48 -4.37
C ALA A 124 15.60 2.86 -3.12
N TYR A 125 16.12 1.63 -3.24
CA TYR A 125 16.76 0.93 -2.14
C TYR A 125 18.01 1.65 -1.63
N GLU A 126 18.90 2.08 -2.54
CA GLU A 126 20.12 2.77 -2.13
C GLU A 126 19.81 4.12 -1.44
N ILE A 127 18.73 4.81 -1.85
CA ILE A 127 18.27 6.02 -1.16
C ILE A 127 17.79 5.69 0.27
N TYR A 128 16.85 4.76 0.42
CA TYR A 128 16.34 4.44 1.77
C TYR A 128 17.42 3.86 2.67
N LYS A 129 18.35 3.08 2.12
CA LYS A 129 19.51 2.57 2.84
C LYS A 129 20.44 3.70 3.33
N LYS A 130 20.65 4.75 2.52
CA LYS A 130 21.37 5.97 2.95
C LYS A 130 20.60 6.65 4.08
N LEU A 131 19.31 6.93 3.87
CA LEU A 131 18.48 7.66 4.84
C LEU A 131 18.39 6.93 6.19
N CYS A 132 18.11 5.62 6.21
CA CYS A 132 18.06 4.82 7.44
C CYS A 132 19.40 4.70 8.18
N ARG A 133 20.52 5.11 7.58
CA ARG A 133 21.85 5.12 8.20
C ARG A 133 22.22 6.49 8.75
N GLU A 134 21.80 7.55 8.06
CA GLU A 134 22.29 8.91 8.28
C GLU A 134 21.29 9.79 9.01
N VAL A 135 20.00 9.48 8.92
CA VAL A 135 18.92 10.20 9.60
C VAL A 135 18.48 9.39 10.81
N GLY A 136 18.33 10.07 11.94
CA GLY A 136 17.78 9.52 13.17
C GLY A 136 16.70 10.46 13.69
N ASP A 137 15.45 10.21 13.32
CA ASP A 137 14.28 10.98 13.73
C ASP A 137 13.03 10.10 13.90
N ASP A 138 11.88 10.72 14.16
CA ASP A 138 10.62 10.02 14.43
C ASP A 138 10.09 9.24 13.19
N TYR A 139 10.68 9.43 12.01
CA TYR A 139 10.30 8.75 10.76
C TYR A 139 11.16 7.53 10.43
N ASP A 140 12.15 7.20 11.27
CA ASP A 140 13.07 6.07 11.04
C ASP A 140 12.33 4.75 10.79
N ASP A 141 11.28 4.48 11.57
CA ASP A 141 10.49 3.25 11.45
C ASP A 141 9.73 3.18 10.12
N LEU A 142 9.21 4.31 9.66
CA LEU A 142 8.52 4.44 8.38
C LEU A 142 9.49 4.27 7.21
N ARG A 143 10.68 4.88 7.27
CA ARG A 143 11.72 4.70 6.25
C ARG A 143 12.16 3.24 6.16
N ARG A 144 12.29 2.56 7.29
CA ARG A 144 12.63 1.13 7.33
C ARG A 144 11.52 0.27 6.72
N ALA A 145 10.26 0.56 7.04
CA ALA A 145 9.13 -0.12 6.41
C ALA A 145 9.13 0.08 4.89
N ASN A 146 9.37 1.30 4.41
CA ASN A 146 9.50 1.62 2.99
C ASN A 146 10.66 0.87 2.32
N MET A 147 11.83 0.81 2.97
CA MET A 147 12.98 0.04 2.48
C MET A 147 12.63 -1.44 2.31
N LEU A 148 11.96 -2.05 3.28
CA LEU A 148 11.54 -3.46 3.20
C LEU A 148 10.49 -3.69 2.09
N ALA A 149 9.59 -2.73 1.86
CA ALA A 149 8.64 -2.79 0.74
C ALA A 149 9.36 -2.74 -0.62
N VAL A 150 10.35 -1.86 -0.77
CA VAL A 150 11.21 -1.80 -1.96
C VAL A 150 11.90 -3.15 -2.20
N LEU A 151 12.43 -3.77 -1.15
CA LEU A 151 13.08 -5.08 -1.25
C LEU A 151 12.12 -6.20 -1.63
N ALA A 152 10.89 -6.18 -1.11
CA ALA A 152 9.87 -7.13 -1.51
C ALA A 152 9.54 -7.01 -3.02
N GLN A 153 9.37 -5.78 -3.51
CA GLN A 153 9.04 -5.56 -4.92
C GLN A 153 10.21 -5.78 -5.88
N ALA A 154 11.44 -5.42 -5.49
CA ALA A 154 12.65 -5.76 -6.25
C ALA A 154 12.77 -7.28 -6.43
N GLN A 155 12.46 -8.04 -5.39
CA GLN A 155 12.46 -9.51 -5.43
C GLN A 155 11.40 -10.04 -6.39
N TRP A 156 10.14 -9.60 -6.27
CA TRP A 156 9.04 -10.04 -7.15
C TRP A 156 9.25 -9.67 -8.62
N SER A 157 9.86 -8.51 -8.88
CA SER A 157 10.16 -8.02 -10.23
C SER A 157 11.45 -8.62 -10.83
N GLY A 158 12.21 -9.40 -10.05
CA GLY A 158 13.49 -9.98 -10.49
C GLY A 158 14.65 -8.98 -10.61
N GLN A 159 14.51 -7.76 -10.07
CA GLN A 159 15.51 -6.69 -10.14
C GLN A 159 16.53 -6.75 -8.97
N LYS A 160 17.24 -7.88 -8.81
CA LYS A 160 18.30 -7.98 -7.77
C LYS A 160 19.60 -7.31 -8.19
N LYS A 161 20.16 -6.42 -7.37
CA LYS A 161 21.53 -5.90 -7.52
C LYS A 161 22.46 -6.24 -6.34
N THR A 162 21.97 -6.36 -5.11
CA THR A 162 22.79 -6.58 -3.90
C THR A 162 22.08 -7.47 -2.88
N GLU A 163 22.84 -8.08 -1.96
CA GLU A 163 22.28 -8.78 -0.79
C GLU A 163 21.63 -7.75 0.14
N PRO A 164 20.31 -7.82 0.34
CA PRO A 164 19.61 -6.78 1.07
C PRO A 164 19.73 -6.98 2.58
N SER A 165 19.95 -5.89 3.32
CA SER A 165 19.83 -5.91 4.78
C SER A 165 18.36 -5.98 5.19
N THR A 166 17.98 -7.08 5.83
CA THR A 166 16.62 -7.31 6.34
C THR A 166 16.55 -7.34 7.87
N SER A 167 17.61 -6.89 8.56
CA SER A 167 17.69 -6.88 10.02
C SER A 167 16.98 -5.67 10.64
N GLY A 168 16.49 -5.85 11.87
CA GLY A 168 15.90 -4.78 12.68
C GLY A 168 14.47 -4.43 12.29
N ALA A 169 13.65 -5.43 11.92
CA ALA A 169 12.22 -5.24 11.74
C ALA A 169 11.51 -5.42 13.09
N ASP A 170 11.07 -4.31 13.65
CA ASP A 170 10.57 -4.21 15.02
C ASP A 170 9.09 -3.82 15.08
N THR A 171 8.58 -3.04 14.13
CA THR A 171 7.14 -2.71 14.04
C THR A 171 6.36 -3.75 13.24
N TYR A 172 5.03 -3.80 13.40
CA TYR A 172 4.22 -4.78 12.70
C TYR A 172 4.17 -4.53 11.18
N GLU A 173 4.29 -3.28 10.73
CA GLU A 173 4.39 -2.89 9.32
C GLU A 173 5.73 -3.32 8.71
N GLN A 174 6.82 -3.14 9.46
CA GLN A 174 8.14 -3.63 9.06
C GLN A 174 8.14 -5.16 8.93
N LEU A 175 7.56 -5.85 9.92
CA LEU A 175 7.43 -7.31 9.88
C LEU A 175 6.55 -7.78 8.72
N TYR A 176 5.48 -7.07 8.39
CA TYR A 176 4.66 -7.36 7.22
C TYR A 176 5.47 -7.27 5.92
N ASN A 177 6.20 -6.17 5.72
CA ASN A 177 7.02 -6.00 4.51
C ASN A 177 8.17 -7.02 4.45
N LEU A 178 8.76 -7.37 5.61
CA LEU A 178 9.73 -8.47 5.72
C LEU A 178 9.12 -9.82 5.31
N ALA A 179 7.91 -10.14 5.79
CA ALA A 179 7.20 -11.36 5.42
C ALA A 179 6.90 -11.40 3.91
N CYS A 180 6.52 -10.26 3.31
CA CYS A 180 6.34 -10.13 1.86
C CYS A 180 7.64 -10.39 1.10
N HIS A 181 8.77 -9.84 1.55
CA HIS A 181 10.08 -10.09 0.95
C HIS A 181 10.51 -11.56 1.10
N GLN A 182 10.29 -12.18 2.26
CA GLN A 182 10.56 -13.60 2.50
C GLN A 182 9.71 -14.49 1.59
N ALA A 183 8.42 -14.18 1.41
CA ALA A 183 7.54 -14.89 0.49
C ALA A 183 8.01 -14.76 -0.97
N ALA A 184 8.47 -13.57 -1.36
CA ALA A 184 9.06 -13.30 -2.68
C ALA A 184 10.38 -14.08 -2.91
N CYS A 185 11.11 -14.38 -1.83
CA CYS A 185 12.29 -15.23 -1.83
C CYS A 185 11.95 -16.73 -1.73
N GLU A 186 10.67 -17.11 -1.77
CA GLU A 186 10.17 -18.48 -1.58
C GLU A 186 10.52 -19.11 -0.21
N LYS A 187 10.88 -18.27 0.78
CA LYS A 187 11.11 -18.68 2.17
C LYS A 187 9.79 -18.69 2.95
N PHE A 188 8.86 -19.54 2.51
CA PHE A 188 7.48 -19.50 2.97
C PHE A 188 7.29 -19.78 4.47
N ASP A 189 8.10 -20.67 5.05
CA ASP A 189 8.01 -20.97 6.49
C ASP A 189 8.42 -19.77 7.35
N ASP A 190 9.48 -19.06 6.95
CA ASP A 190 9.91 -17.83 7.62
C ASP A 190 8.87 -16.73 7.44
N ALA A 191 8.38 -16.56 6.21
CA ALA A 191 7.32 -15.58 5.90
C ALA A 191 6.08 -15.77 6.78
N ARG A 192 5.64 -17.02 6.97
CA ARG A 192 4.49 -17.34 7.86
C ARG A 192 4.76 -16.95 9.30
N LYS A 193 5.91 -17.32 9.86
CA LYS A 193 6.28 -17.00 11.25
C LYS A 193 6.36 -15.49 11.48
N THR A 194 7.00 -14.78 10.55
CA THR A 194 7.13 -13.32 10.60
C THR A 194 5.75 -12.65 10.54
N LEU A 195 4.85 -13.15 9.68
CA LEU A 195 3.50 -12.62 9.55
C LEU A 195 2.62 -12.91 10.77
N ASP A 196 2.77 -14.08 11.40
CA ASP A 196 2.12 -14.40 12.68
C ASP A 196 2.59 -13.45 13.80
N LYS A 197 3.89 -13.11 13.83
CA LYS A 197 4.42 -12.09 14.74
C LYS A 197 3.80 -10.71 14.46
N ALA A 198 3.74 -10.30 13.19
CA ALA A 198 3.16 -9.03 12.78
C ALA A 198 1.68 -8.90 13.18
N ILE A 199 0.88 -9.94 12.88
CA ILE A 199 -0.56 -9.99 13.25
C ILE A 199 -0.74 -9.88 14.76
N LYS A 200 0.06 -10.62 15.53
CA LYS A 200 0.00 -10.58 16.99
C LYS A 200 0.31 -9.17 17.51
N GLN A 201 1.41 -8.58 17.05
CA GLN A 201 1.84 -7.25 17.48
C GLN A 201 0.83 -6.15 17.10
N CYS A 202 0.30 -6.17 15.87
CA CYS A 202 -0.73 -5.24 15.42
C CYS A 202 -1.98 -5.30 16.32
N ARG A 203 -2.47 -6.51 16.62
CA ARG A 203 -3.61 -6.69 17.52
C ARG A 203 -3.35 -6.18 18.93
N GLU A 204 -2.18 -6.50 19.49
CA GLU A 204 -1.80 -6.08 20.84
C GLU A 204 -1.73 -4.55 20.92
N GLN A 205 -1.00 -3.91 20.01
CA GLN A 205 -0.83 -2.46 19.98
C GLN A 205 -2.16 -1.73 19.79
N MET A 206 -2.97 -2.10 18.80
CA MET A 206 -4.26 -1.44 18.57
C MET A 206 -5.25 -1.64 19.72
N THR A 207 -5.18 -2.78 20.42
CA THR A 207 -5.99 -3.01 21.62
C THR A 207 -5.56 -2.08 22.76
N GLU A 208 -4.25 -1.89 22.95
CA GLU A 208 -3.69 -0.97 23.94
C GLU A 208 -4.06 0.49 23.64
N GLU A 209 -4.14 0.86 22.36
CA GLU A 209 -4.59 2.17 21.87
C GLU A 209 -6.13 2.36 21.97
N GLY A 210 -6.87 1.32 22.39
CA GLY A 210 -8.32 1.39 22.59
C GLY A 210 -9.15 1.25 21.31
N SER A 211 -8.54 0.73 20.23
CA SER A 211 -9.25 0.46 18.98
C SER A 211 -10.34 -0.60 19.17
N THR A 212 -11.42 -0.46 18.40
CA THR A 212 -12.50 -1.44 18.38
C THR A 212 -12.08 -2.72 17.67
N ALA A 213 -12.75 -3.83 17.98
CA ALA A 213 -12.49 -5.12 17.31
C ALA A 213 -12.65 -5.03 15.78
N GLY A 214 -13.56 -4.18 15.29
CA GLY A 214 -13.76 -3.97 13.86
C GLY A 214 -12.60 -3.23 13.21
N GLU A 215 -12.04 -2.21 13.85
CA GLU A 215 -10.85 -1.49 13.36
C GLU A 215 -9.62 -2.41 13.33
N ILE A 216 -9.44 -3.22 14.37
CA ILE A 216 -8.37 -4.21 14.43
C ILE A 216 -8.51 -5.26 13.33
N ASP A 217 -9.72 -5.77 13.09
CA ASP A 217 -9.99 -6.74 12.03
C ASP A 217 -9.74 -6.15 10.63
N ASP A 218 -10.09 -4.87 10.43
CA ASP A 218 -9.83 -4.15 9.19
C ASP A 218 -8.32 -3.98 8.93
N GLU A 219 -7.55 -3.58 9.96
CA GLU A 219 -6.10 -3.42 9.87
C GLU A 219 -5.41 -4.76 9.59
N VAL A 220 -5.77 -5.81 10.33
CA VAL A 220 -5.18 -7.15 10.21
C VAL A 220 -5.56 -7.85 8.90
N ALA A 221 -6.59 -7.39 8.19
CA ALA A 221 -7.08 -8.02 6.97
C ALA A 221 -6.01 -8.21 5.89
N VAL A 222 -5.12 -7.22 5.69
CA VAL A 222 -4.05 -7.31 4.69
C VAL A 222 -3.05 -8.43 5.01
N PHE A 223 -2.72 -8.59 6.29
CA PHE A 223 -1.84 -9.65 6.79
C PHE A 223 -2.47 -11.02 6.58
N LEU A 224 -3.78 -11.17 6.84
CA LEU A 224 -4.49 -12.43 6.64
C LEU A 224 -4.56 -12.83 5.16
N VAL A 225 -4.77 -11.88 4.25
CA VAL A 225 -4.74 -12.15 2.80
C VAL A 225 -3.36 -12.62 2.35
N GLN A 226 -2.29 -11.99 2.86
CA GLN A 226 -0.91 -12.40 2.57
C GLN A 226 -0.60 -13.79 3.14
N LYS A 227 -1.08 -14.10 4.35
CA LYS A 227 -0.92 -15.42 5.00
C LYS A 227 -1.60 -16.51 4.18
N ALA A 228 -2.84 -16.24 3.75
CA ALA A 228 -3.60 -17.14 2.91
C ALA A 228 -2.93 -17.36 1.55
N TYR A 229 -2.30 -16.32 0.97
CA TYR A 229 -1.47 -16.47 -0.24
C TYR A 229 -0.29 -17.42 -0.02
N ILE A 230 0.44 -17.28 1.08
CA ILE A 230 1.57 -18.16 1.38
C ILE A 230 1.10 -19.61 1.59
N LEU A 231 -0.01 -19.83 2.29
CA LEU A 231 -0.63 -21.15 2.45
C LEU A 231 -1.02 -21.75 1.10
N HIS A 232 -1.64 -20.96 0.24
CA HIS A 232 -1.99 -21.39 -1.11
C HIS A 232 -0.73 -21.76 -1.93
N ALA A 233 0.30 -20.92 -1.91
CA ALA A 233 1.55 -21.16 -2.64
C ALA A 233 2.28 -22.42 -2.16
N THR A 234 2.16 -22.76 -0.88
CA THR A 234 2.76 -23.97 -0.27
C THR A 234 1.89 -25.23 -0.38
N GLY A 235 0.71 -25.14 -1.01
CA GLY A 235 -0.19 -26.28 -1.21
C GLY A 235 -1.07 -26.62 0.00
N ASN A 236 -1.20 -25.71 0.96
CA ASN A 236 -2.16 -25.78 2.07
C ASN A 236 -3.46 -25.06 1.67
N VAL A 237 -4.11 -25.52 0.60
CA VAL A 237 -5.22 -24.83 -0.07
C VAL A 237 -6.47 -24.80 0.78
N ALA A 238 -6.79 -25.86 1.53
CA ALA A 238 -7.97 -25.86 2.42
C ALA A 238 -7.90 -24.71 3.45
N GLU A 239 -6.77 -24.62 4.17
CA GLU A 239 -6.53 -23.55 5.17
C GLU A 239 -6.51 -22.16 4.51
N ALA A 240 -5.88 -22.04 3.34
CA ALA A 240 -5.86 -20.78 2.58
C ALA A 240 -7.28 -20.30 2.22
N ILE A 241 -8.15 -21.20 1.77
CA ILE A 241 -9.53 -20.87 1.40
C ILE A 241 -10.32 -20.40 2.61
N ASP A 242 -10.15 -21.06 3.76
CA ASP A 242 -10.87 -20.68 4.97
C ASP A 242 -10.44 -19.29 5.46
N LEU A 243 -9.14 -18.98 5.41
CA LEU A 243 -8.65 -17.62 5.71
C LEU A 243 -9.15 -16.59 4.69
N TYR A 244 -9.15 -16.89 3.39
CA TYR A 244 -9.70 -15.97 2.40
C TYR A 244 -11.19 -15.69 2.63
N LYS A 245 -11.99 -16.70 3.00
CA LYS A 245 -13.40 -16.52 3.35
C LYS A 245 -13.57 -15.69 4.61
N GLN A 246 -12.74 -15.94 5.63
CA GLN A 246 -12.74 -15.13 6.85
C GLN A 246 -12.55 -13.65 6.49
N VAL A 247 -11.53 -13.29 5.70
CA VAL A 247 -11.32 -11.90 5.29
C VAL A 247 -12.46 -11.39 4.40
N GLN A 248 -13.04 -12.24 3.55
CA GLN A 248 -14.19 -11.88 2.73
C GLN A 248 -15.40 -11.48 3.59
N ASP A 249 -15.63 -12.18 4.69
CA ASP A 249 -16.73 -11.93 5.62
C ASP A 249 -16.50 -10.68 6.49
N LEU A 250 -15.24 -10.33 6.78
CA LEU A 250 -14.86 -9.07 7.45
C LEU A 250 -15.22 -7.84 6.61
N LYS A 251 -15.22 -7.97 5.27
CA LYS A 251 -15.48 -6.87 4.33
C LYS A 251 -14.55 -5.66 4.58
N PRO A 252 -13.22 -5.85 4.51
CA PRO A 252 -12.25 -4.81 4.86
C PRO A 252 -12.50 -3.54 4.07
N SER A 253 -12.37 -2.36 4.70
CA SER A 253 -12.62 -1.05 4.11
C SER A 253 -11.68 -0.71 2.94
N ASP A 254 -10.44 -1.20 2.96
CA ASP A 254 -9.48 -0.98 1.86
C ASP A 254 -9.88 -1.73 0.57
N SER A 255 -10.05 -0.96 -0.50
CA SER A 255 -10.35 -1.49 -1.84
C SER A 255 -9.25 -2.37 -2.41
N ASN A 256 -7.98 -2.10 -2.07
CA ASN A 256 -6.84 -2.86 -2.56
C ASN A 256 -6.82 -4.26 -1.93
N VAL A 257 -7.03 -4.37 -0.61
CA VAL A 257 -7.18 -5.66 0.07
C VAL A 257 -8.30 -6.48 -0.56
N ARG A 258 -9.48 -5.88 -0.81
CA ARG A 258 -10.60 -6.57 -1.48
C ARG A 258 -10.26 -7.05 -2.89
N LYS A 259 -9.52 -6.26 -3.68
CA LYS A 259 -9.09 -6.63 -5.03
C LYS A 259 -8.09 -7.79 -5.01
N VAL A 260 -7.10 -7.73 -4.13
CA VAL A 260 -6.10 -8.80 -3.96
C VAL A 260 -6.76 -10.09 -3.50
N LEU A 261 -7.64 -10.01 -2.50
CA LEU A 261 -8.46 -11.14 -2.06
C LEU A 261 -9.28 -11.75 -3.20
N ALA A 262 -9.96 -10.92 -3.99
CA ALA A 262 -10.77 -11.39 -5.11
C ALA A 262 -9.94 -12.07 -6.20
N ALA A 263 -8.75 -11.56 -6.50
CA ALA A 263 -7.80 -12.14 -7.43
C ALA A 263 -7.30 -13.51 -6.93
N ASN A 264 -6.91 -13.58 -5.65
CA ASN A 264 -6.43 -14.80 -5.02
C ASN A 264 -7.52 -15.88 -4.89
N LEU A 265 -8.78 -15.49 -4.69
CA LEU A 265 -9.93 -16.40 -4.66
C LEU A 265 -10.40 -16.85 -6.05
N ALA A 266 -10.03 -16.15 -7.12
CA ALA A 266 -10.55 -16.41 -8.47
C ALA A 266 -10.36 -17.87 -8.94
N PRO A 267 -9.21 -18.53 -8.71
CA PRO A 267 -9.03 -19.93 -9.08
C PRO A 267 -10.03 -20.89 -8.40
N PHE A 268 -10.44 -20.58 -7.17
CA PHE A 268 -11.31 -21.45 -6.36
C PHE A 268 -12.80 -21.30 -6.67
N LYS A 269 -13.20 -20.23 -7.39
CA LYS A 269 -14.57 -20.09 -7.90
C LYS A 269 -14.91 -21.20 -8.90
N ASN A 270 -13.90 -21.76 -9.58
CA ASN A 270 -14.08 -22.91 -10.46
C ASN A 270 -14.09 -24.20 -9.63
N LYS A 271 -15.27 -24.81 -9.49
CA LYS A 271 -15.48 -26.08 -8.75
C LYS A 271 -14.54 -27.21 -9.17
N TYR A 272 -14.15 -27.28 -10.44
CA TYR A 272 -13.20 -28.28 -10.92
C TYR A 272 -11.80 -28.02 -10.40
N LEU A 273 -11.32 -26.76 -10.47
CA LEU A 273 -10.01 -26.37 -9.95
C LEU A 273 -9.94 -26.54 -8.44
N LEU A 274 -10.98 -26.10 -7.73
CA LEU A 274 -11.13 -26.30 -6.28
C LEU A 274 -11.06 -27.78 -5.89
N ARG A 275 -11.89 -28.64 -6.51
CA ARG A 275 -11.88 -30.07 -6.22
C ARG A 275 -10.53 -30.71 -6.54
N ARG A 276 -9.89 -30.29 -7.64
CA ARG A 276 -8.57 -30.80 -8.02
C ARG A 276 -7.50 -30.39 -7.01
N ALA A 277 -7.54 -29.16 -6.49
CA ALA A 277 -6.61 -28.69 -5.47
C ALA A 277 -6.80 -29.47 -4.16
N LEU A 278 -8.02 -29.55 -3.64
CA LEU A 278 -8.33 -30.26 -2.40
C LEU A 278 -8.04 -31.77 -2.48
N LYS A 279 -8.23 -32.39 -3.65
CA LYS A 279 -7.87 -33.79 -3.85
C LYS A 279 -6.35 -34.02 -3.73
N LYS A 280 -5.51 -33.06 -4.13
CA LYS A 280 -4.05 -33.19 -3.95
C LYS A 280 -3.65 -33.20 -2.47
N GLU A 281 -4.46 -32.61 -1.61
CA GLU A 281 -4.31 -32.65 -0.15
C GLU A 281 -4.94 -33.90 0.49
N GLY A 282 -5.48 -34.83 -0.29
CA GLY A 282 -6.16 -36.01 0.24
C GLY A 282 -7.59 -35.74 0.74
N ILE A 283 -8.17 -34.58 0.43
CA ILE A 283 -9.53 -34.21 0.81
C ILE A 283 -10.50 -34.65 -0.30
N ASP A 284 -11.04 -35.86 -0.17
CA ASP A 284 -11.92 -36.47 -1.19
C ASP A 284 -13.39 -36.00 -1.12
N LYS A 285 -13.84 -35.47 0.02
CA LYS A 285 -15.20 -34.96 0.24
C LYS A 285 -15.16 -33.55 0.82
N VAL A 286 -15.50 -32.58 -0.03
CA VAL A 286 -15.89 -31.24 0.44
C VAL A 286 -17.37 -31.35 0.80
N GLU A 287 -17.69 -31.49 2.08
CA GLU A 287 -19.07 -31.28 2.52
C GLU A 287 -19.50 -29.87 2.13
N HIS A 288 -20.73 -29.77 1.65
CA HIS A 288 -21.31 -28.57 1.08
C HIS A 288 -21.28 -27.38 2.05
N GLN A 289 -20.27 -26.50 1.94
CA GLN A 289 -20.54 -25.06 2.06
C GLN A 289 -20.87 -24.56 0.67
N GLU A 290 -22.18 -24.45 0.42
CA GLU A 290 -22.69 -23.86 -0.81
C GLU A 290 -22.08 -22.48 -1.00
N ILE A 291 -21.35 -22.29 -2.11
CA ILE A 291 -21.32 -20.99 -2.74
C ILE A 291 -22.79 -20.60 -2.92
N VAL A 292 -23.22 -19.56 -2.21
CA VAL A 292 -24.56 -18.97 -2.30
C VAL A 292 -24.74 -18.40 -3.71
N THR A 293 -25.03 -19.29 -4.64
CA THR A 293 -25.69 -19.01 -5.89
C THR A 293 -26.80 -20.05 -5.96
N GLY A 294 -28.03 -19.62 -5.69
CA GLY A 294 -29.19 -20.49 -5.46
C GLY A 294 -29.23 -21.74 -6.33
N LYS A 295 -29.28 -22.91 -5.68
CA LYS A 295 -29.40 -24.21 -6.35
C LYS A 295 -30.74 -24.33 -7.08
N LEU A 296 -30.75 -24.10 -8.39
CA LEU A 296 -31.73 -24.75 -9.27
C LEU A 296 -31.32 -26.22 -9.44
N ARG A 297 -31.97 -27.13 -8.70
CA ARG A 297 -31.92 -28.58 -8.95
C ARG A 297 -32.16 -28.82 -10.45
N LYS A 298 -31.16 -29.33 -11.18
CA LYS A 298 -31.33 -29.73 -12.58
C LYS A 298 -32.28 -30.93 -12.64
N ARG A 299 -33.59 -30.68 -12.83
CA ARG A 299 -34.55 -31.71 -13.25
C ARG A 299 -34.02 -32.35 -14.54
N LYS A 300 -33.91 -33.68 -14.59
CA LYS A 300 -33.64 -34.40 -15.85
C LYS A 300 -34.72 -34.01 -16.85
N ARG A 301 -34.36 -33.25 -17.89
CA ARG A 301 -35.30 -32.85 -18.94
C ARG A 301 -35.69 -34.11 -19.71
N LYS A 302 -37.00 -34.36 -19.88
CA LYS A 302 -37.48 -35.39 -20.80
C LYS A 302 -36.93 -35.10 -22.20
N VAL A 303 -36.38 -36.11 -22.88
CA VAL A 303 -35.92 -35.97 -24.26
C VAL A 303 -37.13 -35.59 -25.12
N LYS A 304 -37.13 -34.38 -25.68
CA LYS A 304 -38.15 -33.96 -26.65
C LYS A 304 -37.77 -34.59 -27.99
N LEU A 305 -38.62 -35.49 -28.50
CA LEU A 305 -38.48 -35.95 -29.88
C LEU A 305 -38.72 -34.77 -30.84
N PRO A 306 -38.08 -34.74 -32.02
CA PRO A 306 -38.33 -33.73 -33.04
C PRO A 306 -39.82 -33.65 -33.39
N LYS A 307 -40.29 -32.45 -33.77
CA LYS A 307 -41.71 -32.14 -33.99
C LYS A 307 -42.39 -33.01 -35.07
N ASN A 308 -41.60 -33.64 -35.93
CA ASN A 308 -42.04 -34.49 -37.06
C ASN A 308 -41.44 -35.92 -36.98
N TYR A 309 -41.28 -36.48 -35.78
CA TYR A 309 -40.81 -37.86 -35.62
C TYR A 309 -41.92 -38.83 -36.04
N ASP A 310 -41.72 -39.51 -37.17
CA ASP A 310 -42.56 -40.63 -37.60
C ASP A 310 -41.89 -41.95 -37.18
N PRO A 311 -42.50 -42.74 -36.27
CA PRO A 311 -41.95 -44.03 -35.82
C PRO A 311 -41.89 -45.09 -36.93
N ASN A 312 -42.58 -44.89 -38.06
CA ASN A 312 -42.59 -45.81 -39.20
C ASN A 312 -41.68 -45.36 -40.35
N ALA A 313 -41.02 -44.21 -40.25
CA ALA A 313 -40.06 -43.77 -41.26
C ALA A 313 -38.80 -44.65 -41.19
N THR A 314 -38.46 -45.31 -42.31
CA THR A 314 -37.21 -46.05 -42.43
C THR A 314 -36.03 -45.10 -42.24
N PRO A 315 -35.11 -45.36 -41.29
CA PRO A 315 -33.93 -44.53 -41.09
C PRO A 315 -33.13 -44.37 -42.38
N ASP A 316 -32.73 -43.13 -42.68
CA ASP A 316 -31.89 -42.80 -43.84
C ASP A 316 -30.67 -43.74 -43.92
N PRO A 317 -30.50 -44.52 -45.02
CA PRO A 317 -29.38 -45.44 -45.20
C PRO A 317 -28.03 -44.73 -45.17
N GLU A 318 -27.97 -43.43 -45.50
CA GLU A 318 -26.74 -42.62 -45.50
C GLU A 318 -26.53 -41.88 -44.16
N ARG A 319 -27.27 -42.24 -43.10
CA ARG A 319 -27.17 -41.58 -41.78
C ARG A 319 -25.79 -41.70 -41.14
N TRP A 320 -25.05 -42.78 -41.42
CA TRP A 320 -23.70 -43.01 -40.91
C TRP A 320 -22.62 -42.24 -41.69
N ILE A 321 -22.99 -41.65 -42.82
CA ILE A 321 -22.08 -40.86 -43.66
C ILE A 321 -22.06 -39.39 -43.15
N PRO A 322 -20.88 -38.75 -43.07
CA PRO A 322 -20.76 -37.32 -42.78
C PRO A 322 -21.72 -36.51 -43.65
N LYS A 323 -22.39 -35.51 -43.06
CA LYS A 323 -23.45 -34.74 -43.76
C LYS A 323 -22.98 -34.16 -45.10
N THR A 324 -21.70 -33.84 -45.22
CA THR A 324 -21.04 -33.31 -46.43
C THR A 324 -20.93 -34.31 -47.57
N GLU A 325 -21.00 -35.59 -47.27
CA GLU A 325 -20.79 -36.72 -48.19
C GLU A 325 -22.11 -37.45 -48.53
N ARG A 326 -23.24 -36.97 -47.97
CA ARG A 326 -24.57 -37.51 -48.30
C ARG A 326 -24.99 -37.06 -49.68
N SER A 327 -25.67 -37.93 -50.43
CA SER A 327 -26.22 -37.66 -51.77
C SER A 327 -27.18 -36.46 -51.78
N THR A 328 -27.80 -36.14 -50.64
CA THR A 328 -28.70 -35.00 -50.45
C THR A 328 -28.00 -33.67 -50.13
N PHE A 329 -26.68 -33.66 -49.94
CA PHE A 329 -25.95 -32.47 -49.52
C PHE A 329 -25.65 -31.51 -50.68
N LYS A 330 -26.34 -30.37 -50.69
CA LYS A 330 -26.00 -29.23 -51.55
C LYS A 330 -25.16 -28.24 -50.76
N SER A 331 -23.88 -28.08 -51.11
CA SER A 331 -22.99 -27.11 -50.46
C SER A 331 -23.46 -25.67 -50.75
N LYS A 332 -23.61 -24.85 -49.71
CA LYS A 332 -23.85 -23.41 -49.86
C LYS A 332 -22.50 -22.74 -50.09
N LYS A 333 -22.31 -22.10 -51.25
CA LYS A 333 -21.17 -21.20 -51.53
C LYS A 333 -21.17 -20.08 -50.49
N VAL A 334 -20.22 -20.11 -49.54
CA VAL A 334 -20.03 -19.03 -48.56
C VAL A 334 -19.15 -17.96 -49.19
N HIS A 335 -19.68 -16.74 -49.29
CA HIS A 335 -18.96 -15.55 -49.70
C HIS A 335 -17.81 -15.25 -48.73
N LYS A 336 -16.60 -15.19 -49.29
CA LYS A 336 -15.34 -14.80 -48.66
C LYS A 336 -15.34 -13.29 -48.39
N LYS A 337 -15.92 -12.84 -47.29
CA LYS A 337 -15.66 -11.52 -46.69
C LYS A 337 -15.88 -11.64 -45.18
N PHE A 338 -14.79 -11.79 -44.43
CA PHE A 338 -14.54 -11.38 -43.04
C PHE A 338 -13.22 -12.03 -42.61
N LYS A 339 -12.17 -11.73 -43.38
CA LYS A 339 -10.77 -11.88 -42.99
C LYS A 339 -10.30 -10.45 -42.82
N ASP A 340 -10.56 -9.89 -41.63
CA ASP A 340 -9.96 -8.68 -41.05
C ASP A 340 -10.76 -8.31 -39.80
N ARG A 341 -10.36 -8.87 -38.66
CA ARG A 341 -10.46 -8.17 -37.37
C ARG A 341 -9.16 -8.40 -36.63
N ASP A 342 -8.37 -7.35 -36.74
CA ASP A 342 -7.12 -7.10 -36.07
C ASP A 342 -7.23 -7.30 -34.55
N VAL A 343 -6.17 -7.87 -33.99
CA VAL A 343 -6.04 -8.26 -32.59
C VAL A 343 -5.59 -7.03 -31.81
N GLY A 344 -6.55 -6.26 -31.29
CA GLY A 344 -6.29 -5.17 -30.35
C GLY A 344 -5.81 -5.72 -28.99
N ARG A 345 -4.49 -5.75 -28.78
CA ARG A 345 -3.85 -5.89 -27.47
C ARG A 345 -3.69 -4.50 -26.85
N GLY A 346 -4.51 -4.18 -25.86
CA GLY A 346 -4.29 -3.07 -24.94
C GLY A 346 -4.28 -3.59 -23.51
N THR A 347 -3.20 -3.34 -22.78
CA THR A 347 -3.10 -3.60 -21.34
C THR A 347 -3.23 -2.25 -20.62
N GLN A 348 -4.41 -2.00 -20.05
CA GLN A 348 -4.66 -0.88 -19.13
C GLN A 348 -4.73 -1.44 -17.70
N GLY A 349 -4.08 -0.75 -16.74
CA GLY A 349 -4.39 -0.90 -15.32
C GLY A 349 -3.19 -0.86 -14.37
N ALA A 350 -2.55 0.29 -14.25
CA ALA A 350 -1.79 0.64 -13.05
C ALA A 350 -2.78 1.07 -11.95
N SER A 351 -2.63 0.57 -10.73
CA SER A 351 -3.52 0.94 -9.62
C SER A 351 -2.74 1.21 -8.33
N ASN A 352 -2.93 2.44 -7.85
CA ASN A 352 -2.93 2.94 -6.48
C ASN A 352 -1.77 2.54 -5.55
N VAL A 353 -0.75 3.40 -5.53
CA VAL A 353 0.17 3.52 -4.39
C VAL A 353 -0.43 4.53 -3.40
N ASN A 354 -0.80 4.05 -2.21
CA ASN A 354 -1.14 4.89 -1.06
C ASN A 354 0.12 5.68 -0.67
N THR A 355 0.05 7.01 -0.75
CA THR A 355 1.10 7.92 -0.29
C THR A 355 0.84 8.27 1.17
N ALA A 356 1.78 7.89 2.05
CA ALA A 356 1.89 8.48 3.38
C ALA A 356 2.10 10.00 3.24
N ASN A 357 1.37 10.78 4.05
CA ASN A 357 1.60 12.21 4.16
C ASN A 357 3.00 12.42 4.75
N ILE A 358 3.88 13.07 3.98
CA ILE A 358 5.18 13.54 4.46
C ILE A 358 4.95 14.92 5.07
N ASP A 359 5.37 15.10 6.31
CA ASP A 359 5.49 16.41 6.94
C ASP A 359 6.82 17.06 6.48
N TYR A 360 6.73 18.24 5.87
CA TYR A 360 7.87 18.91 5.22
C TYR A 360 8.44 20.07 6.07
N THR A 361 8.29 20.02 7.39
CA THR A 361 8.60 21.15 8.31
C THR A 361 10.01 21.15 8.94
N THR A 362 11.01 20.46 8.36
CA THR A 362 12.39 20.47 8.89
C THR A 362 13.39 21.10 7.90
N GLY A 363 13.35 22.43 7.79
CA GLY A 363 14.30 23.20 6.99
C GLY A 363 14.46 24.64 7.48
N GLY A 364 14.95 24.82 8.70
CA GLY A 364 15.30 26.15 9.25
C GLY A 364 16.49 26.05 10.21
N PRO A 365 17.46 26.98 10.15
CA PRO A 365 18.73 26.83 10.85
C PRO A 365 18.56 27.06 12.35
N LYS A 366 18.93 26.07 13.18
CA LYS A 366 19.03 26.23 14.64
C LYS A 366 20.45 25.94 15.12
N GLU A 367 20.92 26.88 15.96
CA GLU A 367 22.24 26.97 16.56
C GLU A 367 22.63 25.73 17.39
N SER A 368 23.93 25.47 17.42
CA SER A 368 24.59 24.37 18.13
C SER A 368 24.31 24.37 19.65
N PRO A 369 23.99 23.22 20.28
CA PRO A 369 23.89 23.15 21.74
C PRO A 369 25.24 22.85 22.41
N LYS A 370 25.49 23.56 23.51
CA LYS A 370 26.53 23.27 24.52
C LYS A 370 26.21 21.98 25.30
N PRO A 371 27.23 21.31 25.89
CA PRO A 371 27.06 19.98 26.49
C PRO A 371 26.44 19.98 27.89
N SER A 372 25.58 18.99 28.14
CA SER A 372 24.98 18.65 29.45
C SER A 372 25.73 17.48 30.12
N PRO A 373 25.63 17.31 31.45
CA PRO A 373 26.61 16.58 32.26
C PRO A 373 26.38 15.06 32.39
N SER A 374 27.46 14.33 32.69
CA SER A 374 27.51 12.88 32.88
C SER A 374 26.64 12.34 34.03
N PRO A 375 26.19 11.06 33.97
CA PRO A 375 25.33 10.46 34.99
C PRO A 375 26.08 10.01 36.25
N ALA A 376 25.40 10.17 37.39
CA ALA A 376 25.82 9.70 38.72
C ALA A 376 25.73 8.17 38.87
N GLN A 377 26.70 7.60 39.58
CA GLN A 377 26.79 6.17 39.89
C GLN A 377 25.81 5.70 41.00
N PRO A 378 25.37 4.43 40.97
CA PRO A 378 24.48 3.85 41.98
C PRO A 378 25.19 3.57 43.31
N GLY A 379 24.60 4.06 44.41
CA GLY A 379 25.09 3.89 45.78
C GLY A 379 24.85 2.49 46.39
N PRO A 380 25.57 2.15 47.48
CA PRO A 380 25.65 0.78 47.98
C PRO A 380 24.51 0.36 48.91
N ARG A 381 24.16 -0.92 48.77
CA ARG A 381 23.14 -1.73 49.48
C ARG A 381 23.44 -1.83 50.99
N LYS A 382 22.50 -1.41 51.83
CA LYS A 382 22.56 -1.53 53.31
C LYS A 382 22.44 -2.99 53.78
N GLN A 383 23.42 -3.46 54.53
CA GLN A 383 23.37 -4.71 55.32
C GLN A 383 22.63 -4.49 56.65
N GLN A 384 21.81 -5.48 57.03
CA GLN A 384 21.05 -5.54 58.27
C GLN A 384 21.95 -5.79 59.50
N LYS A 385 21.65 -5.10 60.61
CA LYS A 385 22.28 -5.27 61.92
C LYS A 385 21.87 -6.60 62.57
N GLY A 386 22.85 -7.45 62.88
CA GLY A 386 22.69 -8.59 63.79
C GLY A 386 22.67 -8.16 65.26
N LYS A 387 21.70 -8.63 66.03
CA LYS A 387 21.64 -8.55 67.50
C LYS A 387 22.39 -9.74 68.13
N LYS A 388 23.31 -9.46 69.06
CA LYS A 388 23.92 -10.43 69.99
C LYS A 388 22.93 -10.89 71.09
N LYS A 389 22.92 -12.18 71.41
CA LYS A 389 22.70 -12.77 72.76
C LYS A 389 23.66 -13.97 72.87
N LYS A 390 24.73 -13.88 73.66
CA LYS A 390 24.88 -14.21 75.10
C LYS A 390 24.83 -15.73 75.39
N ARG A 391 26.04 -16.23 75.67
CA ARG A 391 26.49 -17.45 76.37
C ARG A 391 26.19 -18.80 75.74
#